data_AF-A0A1V4HZC1-F1
#
_entry.id   AF-A0A1V4HZC1-F1
#
_cell.length_a   1.000
_cell.length_b   1.000
_cell.length_c   1.000
_cell.angle_alpha   90.00
_cell.angle_beta   90.00
_cell.angle_gamma   90.00
#
_symmetry.space_group_name_H-M   'P 1'
#
loop_
_entity.id
_entity.type
_entity.pdbx_description
1 polymer ?
#
loop_
_entity_poly.entity_id
_entity_poly.type
_entity_poly.pdbx_seq_one_letter_code
_entity_poly.pdbx_strand_id
1 'polypeptide(L)'
;MPLNLVCGCEVTWDASRPFELLIEADFSTREARRDIAVRREILWESGVAPSAEVLRKKREFIIAFRANHLIVGYNRNPRYVEWAIGP
;
A
#
# COMPACT_ATOMS: atom_id res chain seq x y z
N MET A 1 -23.91 -25.07 -9.56
CA MET A 1 -23.69 -24.09 -8.48
C MET A 1 -22.20 -23.86 -8.37
N PRO A 2 -21.65 -22.74 -8.85
CA PRO A 2 -20.21 -22.57 -8.84
C PRO A 2 -19.75 -22.15 -7.45
N LEU A 3 -19.06 -23.11 -6.83
CA LEU A 3 -17.97 -23.00 -5.86
C LEU A 3 -17.49 -21.55 -5.58
N ASN A 4 -17.84 -21.04 -4.40
CA ASN A 4 -17.14 -19.91 -3.80
C ASN A 4 -15.72 -20.37 -3.45
N LEU A 5 -14.75 -19.98 -4.27
CA LEU A 5 -13.34 -20.00 -3.91
C LEU A 5 -13.16 -18.99 -2.75
N VAL A 6 -13.22 -19.50 -1.52
CA VAL A 6 -12.75 -18.74 -0.36
C VAL A 6 -11.24 -18.66 -0.51
N CYS A 7 -10.74 -17.54 -1.02
CA CYS A 7 -9.32 -17.23 -1.00
C CYS A 7 -8.89 -17.07 0.46
N GLY A 8 -8.30 -18.13 1.02
CA GLY A 8 -7.75 -18.19 2.38
C GLY A 8 -6.46 -17.39 2.54
N CYS A 9 -6.44 -16.13 2.11
CA CYS A 9 -5.52 -15.14 2.65
C CYS A 9 -6.33 -14.22 3.54
N GLU A 10 -6.34 -14.49 4.85
CA GLU A 10 -6.72 -13.52 5.86
C GLU A 10 -5.79 -12.30 5.75
N VAL A 11 -6.10 -11.39 4.84
CA VAL A 11 -5.84 -9.98 5.07
C VAL A 11 -6.90 -9.56 6.08
N THR A 12 -6.63 -9.84 7.35
CA THR A 12 -7.42 -9.24 8.43
C THR A 12 -7.16 -7.74 8.36
N TRP A 13 -8.05 -7.03 7.68
CA TRP A 13 -8.28 -5.62 7.96
C TRP A 13 -8.84 -5.60 9.38
N ASP A 14 -7.95 -5.58 10.38
CA ASP A 14 -8.39 -5.34 11.74
C ASP A 14 -9.10 -3.97 11.72
N ALA A 15 -10.39 -3.96 12.09
CA ALA A 15 -11.27 -2.79 12.06
C ALA A 15 -10.93 -1.74 13.13
N SER A 16 -9.69 -1.73 13.62
CA SER A 16 -9.19 -0.87 14.70
C SER A 16 -8.24 0.21 14.18
N ARG A 17 -8.06 0.35 12.85
CA ARG A 17 -7.02 1.22 12.26
C ARG A 17 -7.59 2.31 11.33
N PRO A 18 -7.00 3.53 11.33
CA PRO A 18 -7.38 4.66 10.47
C PRO A 18 -7.16 4.44 8.96
N PHE A 19 -6.90 3.20 8.53
CA PHE A 19 -6.70 2.77 7.15
C PHE A 19 -8.02 2.40 6.45
N GLU A 20 -9.06 1.96 7.19
CA GLU A 20 -10.36 1.61 6.58
C GLU A 20 -10.98 2.80 5.87
N LEU A 21 -10.94 4.00 6.46
CA LEU A 21 -11.47 5.23 5.85
C LEU A 21 -10.85 5.56 4.48
N LEU A 22 -9.60 5.18 4.24
CA LEU A 22 -8.94 5.40 2.94
C LEU A 22 -9.42 4.40 1.89
N ILE A 23 -9.58 3.13 2.27
CA ILE A 23 -10.06 2.08 1.37
C ILE A 23 -11.55 2.30 1.08
N GLU A 24 -12.34 2.70 2.07
CA GLU A 24 -13.74 3.06 1.89
C GLU A 24 -13.93 4.27 0.97
N ALA A 25 -12.99 5.23 0.98
CA ALA A 25 -13.03 6.36 0.07
C ALA A 25 -12.89 5.92 -1.40
N ASP A 26 -11.99 4.98 -1.70
CA ASP A 26 -11.78 4.47 -3.06
C ASP A 26 -12.77 3.38 -3.47
N PHE A 27 -13.33 2.66 -2.48
CA PHE A 27 -14.30 1.58 -2.68
C PHE A 27 -15.54 1.84 -1.81
N SER A 28 -16.35 2.80 -2.23
CA SER A 28 -17.48 3.32 -1.43
C SER A 28 -18.61 2.30 -1.19
N THR A 29 -18.81 1.33 -2.08
CA THR A 29 -19.86 0.30 -1.93
C THR A 29 -19.34 -0.97 -1.27
N ARG A 30 -20.22 -1.64 -0.51
CA ARG A 30 -19.89 -2.93 0.11
C ARG A 30 -19.59 -4.00 -0.95
N GLU A 31 -20.26 -3.92 -2.09
CA GLU A 31 -20.09 -4.81 -3.22
C GLU A 31 -18.71 -4.65 -3.86
N ALA A 32 -18.23 -3.42 -4.05
CA ALA A 32 -16.88 -3.15 -4.55
C ALA A 32 -15.79 -3.68 -3.60
N ARG A 33 -16.04 -3.62 -2.28
CA ARG A 33 -15.12 -4.16 -1.27
C ARG A 33 -15.09 -5.69 -1.19
N ARG A 34 -16.02 -6.40 -1.85
CA ARG A 34 -16.01 -7.87 -1.92
C ARG A 34 -15.06 -8.42 -2.98
N ASP A 35 -14.63 -7.60 -3.93
CA ASP A 35 -13.74 -8.01 -5.02
C ASP A 35 -12.60 -7.00 -5.20
N ILE A 36 -11.54 -7.18 -4.40
CA ILE A 36 -10.31 -6.38 -4.46
C ILE A 36 -9.14 -7.32 -4.70
N ALA A 37 -8.32 -7.00 -5.71
CA ALA A 37 -7.08 -7.70 -5.98
C ALA A 37 -5.89 -6.77 -5.69
N VAL A 38 -4.92 -7.25 -4.90
CA VAL A 38 -3.65 -6.56 -4.64
C VAL A 38 -2.52 -7.41 -5.20
N ARG A 39 -1.79 -6.87 -6.18
CA ARG A 39 -0.55 -7.47 -6.67
C ARG A 39 0.63 -6.94 -5.86
N ARG A 40 1.51 -7.85 -5.44
CA ARG A 40 2.77 -7.51 -4.76
C ARG A 40 3.94 -7.81 -5.68
N GLU A 41 4.96 -6.95 -5.62
CA GLU A 41 6.22 -7.12 -6.32
C GLU A 41 7.35 -6.81 -5.36
N ILE A 42 8.43 -7.60 -5.40
CA ILE A 42 9.61 -7.36 -4.58
C ILE A 42 10.44 -6.28 -5.28
N LEU A 43 10.42 -5.06 -4.74
CA LEU A 43 11.18 -3.92 -5.28
C LEU A 43 12.67 -4.00 -4.92
N TRP A 44 12.99 -4.61 -3.78
CA TRP A 44 14.35 -4.81 -3.29
C TRP A 44 14.34 -5.81 -2.13
N GLU A 45 15.39 -6.61 -2.02
CA GLU A 45 15.60 -7.57 -0.94
C GLU A 45 17.07 -7.64 -0.53
N SER A 46 17.30 -8.01 0.73
CA SER A 46 18.64 -8.30 1.26
C SER A 46 18.51 -9.16 2.50
N GLY A 47 19.37 -10.17 2.63
CA GLY A 47 19.43 -11.04 3.81
C GLY A 47 20.32 -10.51 4.95
N VAL A 48 21.07 -9.42 4.72
CA VAL A 48 22.10 -8.93 5.65
C VAL A 48 22.04 -7.42 5.90
N ALA A 49 21.14 -6.70 5.24
CA ALA A 49 21.07 -5.26 5.35
C ALA A 49 20.67 -4.81 6.77
N PRO A 50 21.34 -3.80 7.35
CA PRO A 50 20.93 -3.22 8.61
C PRO A 50 19.61 -2.47 8.48
N SER A 51 18.86 -2.34 9.57
CA SER A 51 17.57 -1.64 9.60
C SER A 51 17.62 -0.22 9.01
N ALA A 52 18.73 0.49 9.18
CA ALA A 52 18.94 1.82 8.62
C ALA A 52 18.92 1.83 7.08
N GLU A 53 19.50 0.80 6.44
CA GLU A 53 19.49 0.65 4.99
C GLU A 53 18.09 0.28 4.49
N VAL A 54 17.40 -0.63 5.19
CA VAL A 54 16.00 -0.98 4.86
C VAL A 54 15.11 0.26 4.90
N LEU A 55 15.26 1.11 5.92
CA LEU A 55 14.53 2.38 6.05
C LEU A 55 14.90 3.38 4.95
N ARG A 56 16.16 3.42 4.53
CA ARG A 56 16.61 4.25 3.41
C ARG A 56 15.99 3.78 2.10
N LYS A 57 16.08 2.49 1.78
CA LYS A 57 15.49 1.90 0.58
C LYS A 57 13.98 2.08 0.53
N LYS A 58 13.30 1.88 1.65
CA LYS A 58 11.87 2.19 1.78
C LYS A 58 11.58 3.64 1.38
N ARG A 59 12.31 4.62 1.93
CA ARG A 59 12.09 6.04 1.60
C ARG A 59 12.39 6.34 0.13
N GLU A 60 13.46 5.79 -0.42
CA GLU A 60 13.81 5.92 -1.85
C GLU A 60 12.65 5.46 -2.74
N PHE A 61 12.10 4.26 -2.50
CA PHE A 61 11.00 3.73 -3.31
C PHE A 61 9.69 4.48 -3.09
N ILE A 62 9.38 4.94 -1.87
CA ILE A 62 8.17 5.74 -1.64
C ILE A 62 8.17 7.00 -2.50
N ILE A 63 9.32 7.69 -2.60
CA ILE A 63 9.45 8.90 -3.40
C ILE A 63 9.49 8.56 -4.89
N ALA A 64 10.29 7.57 -5.30
CA ALA A 64 10.44 7.19 -6.70
C ALA A 64 9.12 6.78 -7.36
N PHE A 65 8.27 6.04 -6.63
CA PHE A 65 6.94 5.64 -7.11
C PHE A 65 5.83 6.63 -6.77
N ARG A 66 6.16 7.78 -6.17
CA ARG A 66 5.18 8.76 -5.67
C ARG A 66 4.11 8.13 -4.76
N ALA A 67 4.44 7.04 -4.07
CA ALA A 67 3.51 6.27 -3.27
C ALA A 67 2.96 7.07 -2.07
N ASN A 68 3.55 8.24 -1.80
CA ASN A 68 3.09 9.22 -0.82
C ASN A 68 2.14 10.31 -1.35
N HIS A 69 1.86 10.31 -2.66
CA HIS A 69 0.88 11.21 -3.27
C HIS A 69 -0.52 10.59 -3.21
N LEU A 70 -1.53 11.35 -2.76
CA LEU A 70 -2.88 10.82 -2.52
C LEU A 70 -3.57 10.23 -3.76
N ILE A 71 -3.20 10.65 -4.97
CA ILE A 71 -3.74 10.10 -6.22
C ILE A 71 -3.02 8.80 -6.66
N VAL A 72 -1.82 8.54 -6.12
CA VAL A 72 -0.95 7.44 -6.57
C VAL A 72 -0.82 6.33 -5.51
N GLY A 73 -0.83 6.67 -4.23
CA GLY A 73 -0.70 5.69 -3.16
C GLY A 73 -1.08 6.21 -1.78
N TYR A 74 -1.10 5.29 -0.82
CA TYR A 74 -1.61 5.53 0.54
C TYR A 74 -0.54 5.90 1.57
N ASN A 75 0.74 5.99 1.21
CA ASN A 75 1.79 6.26 2.19
C ASN A 75 1.73 7.72 2.67
N ARG A 76 1.79 7.95 3.98
CA ARG A 76 1.75 9.32 4.53
C ARG A 76 3.14 9.87 4.90
N ASN A 77 4.17 9.02 4.87
CA ASN A 77 5.53 9.37 5.28
C ASN A 77 6.57 8.78 4.30
N PRO A 78 7.48 9.58 3.73
CA PRO A 78 7.62 11.05 3.86
C PRO A 78 6.39 11.81 3.33
N ARG A 79 6.13 12.99 3.91
CA ARG A 79 5.08 13.88 3.41
C ARG A 79 5.36 14.19 1.94
N TYR A 80 4.34 14.10 1.10
CA TYR A 80 4.48 14.56 -0.28
C TYR A 80 4.79 16.06 -0.28
N VAL A 81 5.82 16.43 -1.04
CA VAL A 81 6.11 17.82 -1.37
C VAL A 81 6.27 17.89 -2.88
N GLU A 82 5.58 18.83 -3.51
CA GLU A 82 5.44 18.93 -4.96
C GLU A 82 6.80 19.00 -5.69
N TRP A 83 7.80 19.61 -5.06
CA TRP A 83 9.16 19.76 -5.59
C TRP A 83 10.12 18.60 -5.26
N ALA A 84 9.75 17.62 -4.41
CA ALA A 84 10.62 16.46 -4.13
C ALA A 84 10.77 15.53 -5.34
N ILE A 85 9.94 15.75 -6.34
CA ILE A 85 10.14 15.32 -7.70
C ILE A 85 10.86 16.50 -8.34
N GLY A 86 12.17 16.42 -8.51
CA GLY A 86 12.94 17.48 -9.16
C GLY A 86 12.39 17.84 -10.55
N PRO A 87 12.88 18.92 -11.19
CA PRO A 87 12.49 19.27 -12.55
C PRO A 87 12.63 18.09 -13.52
#